data_AF-A0A3C1PR83-F1
#
_entry.id   AF-A0A3C1PR83-F1
#
_cell.length_a   1.000
_cell.length_b   1.000
_cell.length_c   1.000
_cell.angle_alpha   90.00
_cell.angle_beta   90.00
_cell.angle_gamma   90.00
#
_symmetry.space_group_name_H-M   'P 1'
#
loop_
_entity.id
_entity.type
_entity.pdbx_description
1 polymer ?
#
loop_
_entity_poly.entity_id
_entity_poly.type
_entity_poly.pdbx_seq_one_letter_code
_entity_poly.pdbx_strand_id
1 'polypeptide(L)' 'MASLNIKTIKMKNFKNTLLQFTQYGMGTGNEELGLILATNYLTLLNEDEVLPKFIVFYNSGVKLICTGSPVIDILKTIEA' A
#
# COMPACT_ATOMS: atom_id res chain seq x y z
N MET A 1 -29.10 -12.61 29.74
CA MET A 1 -29.55 -12.00 28.47
C MET A 1 -29.00 -10.58 28.44
N ALA A 2 -28.13 -10.14 27.55
CA ALA A 2 -27.60 -10.70 26.31
C ALA A 2 -26.08 -10.49 26.28
N SER A 3 -25.32 -11.55 26.01
CA SER A 3 -23.91 -11.47 25.70
C SER A 3 -23.76 -10.82 24.32
N LEU A 4 -23.13 -9.66 24.25
CA LEU A 4 -22.85 -8.97 23.00
C LEU A 4 -21.75 -9.76 22.26
N ASN A 5 -22.15 -10.71 21.41
CA ASN A 5 -21.25 -11.36 20.46
C ASN A 5 -20.85 -10.31 19.41
N ILE A 6 -19.68 -9.70 19.61
CA ILE A 6 -19.02 -8.89 18.59
C ILE A 6 -18.66 -9.85 17.46
N LYS A 7 -19.58 -9.98 16.49
CA LYS A 7 -19.38 -10.66 15.22
C LYS A 7 -18.00 -10.25 14.69
N THR A 8 -17.15 -11.25 14.56
CA THR A 8 -16.03 -11.36 13.62
C THR A 8 -15.99 -10.18 12.67
N ILE A 9 -15.14 -9.20 12.97
CA ILE A 9 -14.65 -8.25 11.97
C ILE A 9 -14.18 -9.15 10.83
N LYS A 10 -14.84 -9.10 9.67
CA LYS A 10 -14.42 -9.88 8.49
C LYS A 10 -12.93 -9.64 8.33
N MET A 11 -12.11 -10.66 8.57
CA MET A 11 -10.68 -10.57 8.31
C MET A 11 -10.53 -10.11 6.86
N LYS A 12 -9.85 -8.99 6.65
CA LYS A 12 -9.52 -8.48 5.32
C LYS A 12 -8.79 -9.60 4.57
N ASN A 13 -9.45 -10.20 3.58
CA ASN A 13 -8.85 -11.26 2.78
C ASN A 13 -8.05 -10.65 1.62
N PHE A 14 -6.80 -10.23 1.89
CA PHE A 14 -5.89 -9.69 0.86
C PHE A 14 -5.14 -10.76 0.07
N LYS A 15 -5.34 -12.05 0.38
CA LYS A 15 -4.63 -13.16 -0.28
C LYS A 15 -4.86 -13.25 -1.79
N ASN A 16 -5.86 -12.57 -2.34
CA ASN A 16 -6.15 -12.55 -3.77
C ASN A 16 -6.20 -11.13 -4.35
N THR A 17 -5.53 -10.18 -3.70
CA THR A 17 -5.46 -8.79 -4.13
C THR A 17 -4.11 -8.50 -4.80
N LEU A 18 -4.17 -7.84 -5.95
CA LEU A 18 -3.03 -7.20 -6.60
C LEU A 18 -3.16 -5.69 -6.42
N LEU A 19 -2.18 -5.09 -5.76
CA LEU A 19 -2.02 -3.64 -5.66
C LEU A 19 -1.16 -3.16 -6.82
N GLN A 20 -1.59 -2.13 -7.52
CA GLN A 20 -0.85 -1.58 -8.66
C GLN A 20 -0.52 -0.11 -8.47
N PHE A 21 0.72 0.24 -8.81
CA PHE A 21 1.18 1.61 -8.95
C PHE A 21 1.50 1.88 -10.42
N THR A 22 0.67 2.71 -11.05
CA THR A 22 0.78 3.04 -12.47
C THR A 22 1.38 4.43 -12.70
N GLN A 23 1.62 5.18 -11.62
CA GLN A 23 2.06 6.56 -11.63
C GLN A 23 3.11 6.80 -10.54
N TYR A 24 3.91 7.86 -10.69
CA TYR A 24 4.85 8.30 -9.66
C TYR A 24 4.10 9.04 -8.54
N GLY A 25 3.35 8.27 -7.74
CA GLY A 25 2.44 8.76 -6.71
C GLY A 25 1.02 8.20 -6.87
N MET A 26 0.07 8.77 -6.13
CA MET A 26 -1.34 8.42 -6.16
C MET A 26 -2.22 9.63 -6.53
N GLY A 27 -3.28 9.39 -7.29
CA GLY A 27 -4.18 10.45 -7.78
C GLY A 27 -3.67 11.13 -9.06
N THR A 28 -4.35 12.19 -9.48
CA THR A 28 -4.08 12.93 -10.73
C THR A 28 -3.91 14.43 -10.51
N GLY A 29 -3.65 14.84 -9.26
CA GLY A 29 -3.50 16.24 -8.86
C GLY A 29 -2.04 16.68 -8.90
N ASN A 30 -1.65 17.50 -7.91
CA ASN A 30 -0.26 17.90 -7.71
C ASN A 30 0.64 16.67 -7.43
N GLU A 31 1.81 16.62 -8.07
CA GLU A 31 2.75 15.49 -7.97
C GLU A 31 3.28 15.28 -6.55
N GLU A 32 3.64 16.35 -5.84
CA GLU A 32 4.13 16.29 -4.46
C GLU A 32 3.06 15.71 -3.53
N LEU A 33 1.81 16.15 -3.68
CA LEU A 33 0.69 15.57 -2.94
C LEU A 33 0.48 14.09 -3.31
N GLY A 34 0.65 13.74 -4.59
CA GLY A 34 0.56 12.36 -5.04
C GLY A 34 1.63 11.45 -4.41
N LEU A 35 2.86 11.95 -4.25
CA LEU A 35 3.92 11.25 -3.52
C LEU A 35 3.62 11.13 -2.03
N ILE A 36 3.15 12.20 -1.38
CA ILE A 36 2.74 12.15 0.03
C ILE A 36 1.67 11.07 0.25
N LEU A 37 0.69 11.00 -0.65
CA LEU A 37 -0.36 9.98 -0.59
C LEU A 37 0.20 8.56 -0.76
N ALA A 38 1.09 8.34 -1.74
CA ALA A 38 1.72 7.04 -1.95
C ALA A 38 2.56 6.61 -0.74
N THR A 39 3.35 7.53 -0.17
CA THR A 39 4.14 7.30 1.03
C THR A 39 3.25 6.93 2.21
N ASN A 40 2.24 7.75 2.51
CA ASN A 40 1.33 7.48 3.63
C ASN A 40 0.59 6.15 3.46
N TYR A 41 0.14 5.84 2.24
CA TYR A 41 -0.53 4.58 1.97
C TYR A 41 0.41 3.37 2.19
N LEU A 42 1.64 3.42 1.69
CA LEU A 42 2.61 2.34 1.87
C LEU A 42 3.05 2.19 3.34
N THR A 43 3.18 3.28 4.08
CA THR A 43 3.43 3.24 5.54
C THR A 43 2.30 2.50 6.26
N LEU A 44 1.04 2.90 6.01
CA LEU A 44 -0.11 2.23 6.62
C LEU A 44 -0.25 0.77 6.16
N LEU A 45 0.12 0.46 4.91
CA LEU A 45 0.13 -0.90 4.41
C LEU A 45 1.16 -1.76 5.15
N ASN A 46 2.34 -1.21 5.44
CA ASN A 46 3.39 -1.89 6.20
C ASN A 46 3.01 -2.13 7.67
N GLU A 47 2.09 -1.35 8.22
CA GLU A 47 1.55 -1.51 9.58
C GLU A 47 0.35 -2.48 9.65
N ASP A 48 -0.23 -2.88 8.51
CA ASP A 48 -1.39 -3.79 8.46
C ASP A 48 -0.95 -5.24 8.68
N GLU A 49 -1.76 -6.04 9.38
CA GLU A 49 -1.47 -7.46 9.63
C GLU A 49 -1.56 -8.32 8.36
N VAL A 50 -2.25 -7.82 7.33
CA VAL A 50 -2.48 -8.56 6.08
C VAL A 50 -2.05 -7.74 4.85
N LEU A 51 -1.06 -8.25 4.14
CA LEU A 51 -0.54 -7.68 2.90
C LEU A 51 -1.23 -8.24 1.64
N PRO A 52 -1.29 -7.47 0.53
CA PRO A 52 -1.70 -7.98 -0.78
C PRO A 52 -0.76 -9.09 -1.27
N LYS A 53 -1.29 -9.98 -2.12
CA LYS A 53 -0.49 -11.05 -2.71
C LYS A 53 0.59 -10.53 -3.66
N PHE A 54 0.31 -9.43 -4.35
CA PHE A 54 1.23 -8.82 -5.31
C PHE A 54 1.15 -7.30 -5.20
N ILE A 55 2.32 -6.65 -5.26
CA ILE A 55 2.44 -5.22 -5.53
C ILE A 55 3.19 -5.07 -6.84
N VAL A 56 2.56 -4.44 -7.83
CA VAL A 56 3.14 -4.29 -9.17
C VAL A 56 3.32 -2.82 -9.52
N PHE A 57 4.44 -2.52 -10.19
CA PHE A 57 4.82 -1.19 -10.62
C PHE A 57 5.01 -1.20 -12.14
N TYR A 58 4.35 -0.31 -12.85
CA TYR A 58 4.52 -0.13 -14.29
C TYR A 58 4.27 1.33 -14.69
N ASN A 59 4.58 1.68 -15.95
CA ASN A 59 4.63 3.07 -16.43
C ASN A 59 5.55 3.93 -15.54
N SER A 60 5.11 5.13 -15.14
CA SER A 60 5.89 5.98 -14.23
C SER A 60 5.87 5.48 -12.77
N GLY A 61 5.07 4.47 -12.43
CA GLY A 61 5.09 3.82 -11.12
C GLY A 61 6.42 3.15 -10.79
N VAL A 62 7.20 2.73 -11.79
CA VAL A 62 8.54 2.16 -11.58
C VAL A 62 9.51 3.13 -10.91
N LYS A 63 9.25 4.45 -10.97
CA LYS A 63 10.07 5.45 -10.28
C LYS A 63 9.99 5.33 -8.75
N LEU A 64 8.90 4.78 -8.21
CA LEU A 64 8.74 4.56 -6.77
C LEU A 64 9.70 3.50 -6.22
N ILE A 65 10.22 2.61 -7.08
CA ILE A 65 11.18 1.56 -6.72
C ILE A 65 12.62 1.88 -7.17
N CYS A 66 12.88 3.11 -7.63
CA CYS A 66 14.23 3.56 -7.98
C CYS A 66 14.98 4.12 -6.76
N THR A 67 16.31 4.09 -6.81
CA THR A 67 17.18 4.75 -5.83
C THR A 67 16.81 6.22 -5.66
N GLY A 68 16.69 6.68 -4.40
CA GLY A 68 16.29 8.06 -4.07
C GLY A 68 14.77 8.27 -3.98
N SER A 69 13.96 7.26 -4.28
CA SER A 69 12.51 7.30 -4.00
C SER A 69 12.26 7.39 -2.48
N PRO A 70 11.32 8.23 -2.03
CA PRO A 70 11.00 8.38 -0.60
C PRO A 70 10.36 7.14 0.02
N VAL A 71 9.92 6.17 -0.80
CA VAL A 71 9.22 4.96 -0.35
C VAL A 71 10.05 3.68 -0.49
N ILE A 72 11.30 3.77 -0.98
CA ILE A 72 12.10 2.58 -1.28
C ILE A 72 12.37 1.72 -0.04
N ASP A 73 12.63 2.33 1.12
CA ASP A 73 12.94 1.59 2.35
C ASP A 73 11.68 0.99 2.99
N ILE A 74 10.52 1.64 2.82
CA ILE A 74 9.22 1.07 3.21
C ILE A 74 8.93 -0.17 2.36
N LEU A 75 9.14 -0.09 1.04
CA LEU A 75 8.93 -1.22 0.13
C LEU A 75 9.87 -2.40 0.43
N LYS A 76 11.12 -2.15 0.81
CA LYS A 76 12.03 -3.19 1.29
C LYS A 76 11.56 -3.86 2.60
N THR A 77 10.89 -3.10 3.46
CA THR A 77 10.31 -3.67 4.69
C THR A 77 9.13 -4.58 4.36
N ILE A 78 8.32 -4.18 3.37
CA ILE A 78 7.16 -4.97 2.89
C ILE A 78 7.60 -6.24 2.15
N GLU A 79 8.73 -6.24 1.43
CA GLU A 79 9.20 -7.41 0.67
C GLU A 79 9.89 -8.48 1.51
N ALA A 80 10.37 -8.11 2.70
CA ALA A 80 11.18 -8.96 3.58
C ALA A 80 10.38 -10.13 4.19
#